data_AF-A0A2D6E6P1-F1
#
_entry.id   AF-A0A2D6E6P1-F1
#
_cell.length_a   1.000
_cell.length_b   1.000
_cell.length_c   1.000
_cell.angle_alpha   90.00
_cell.angle_beta   90.00
_cell.angle_gamma   90.00
#
_symmetry.space_group_name_H-M   'P 1'
#
loop_
_entity.id
_entity.type
_entity.pdbx_description
1 polymer ?
#
loop_
_entity_poly.entity_id
_entity_poly.type
_entity_poly.pdbx_seq_one_letter_code
_entity_poly.pdbx_strand_id
1 'polypeptide(L)'
;MTSQEKHVYNSFLRISRIKQNSPYRIRKNFDGFEDDKKYIYIVKINQILKRNKSIQLNDFLTAPYEVYSDGNHYDLKFYTTQRAIKVYTTYIKKRLSSDIDSDEITDKIKSSLFYIYKFCQAENILIADYVKHKTDLVNSFILHIQENHIIMYVLFGFPDFEKELNKMSYEVQEFILGDQINKLDKMRKNYFASKRAKAVITKGITKLKEIEKKA
;
A
#
# COMPACT_ATOMS: atom_id res chain seq x y z
N MET A 1 5.00 22.89 -12.65
CA MET A 1 4.50 21.62 -12.07
C MET A 1 5.64 20.63 -11.92
N THR A 2 5.79 20.07 -10.72
CA THR A 2 6.75 18.99 -10.42
C THR A 2 6.36 17.67 -11.10
N SER A 3 7.32 16.74 -11.23
CA SER A 3 7.05 15.40 -11.77
C SER A 3 5.96 14.66 -10.98
N GLN A 4 5.93 14.84 -9.65
CA GLN A 4 4.92 14.25 -8.79
C GLN A 4 3.52 14.83 -9.04
N GLU A 5 3.39 16.16 -9.23
CA GLU A 5 2.10 16.78 -9.53
C GLU A 5 1.55 16.36 -10.90
N LYS A 6 2.44 16.25 -11.90
CA LYS A 6 2.10 15.68 -13.21
C LYS A 6 1.60 14.24 -13.07
N HIS A 7 2.25 13.44 -12.22
CA HIS A 7 1.83 12.07 -11.92
C HIS A 7 0.46 12.02 -11.24
N VAL A 8 0.21 12.86 -10.24
CA VAL A 8 -1.11 12.98 -9.56
C VAL A 8 -2.20 13.29 -10.59
N TYR A 9 -2.00 14.29 -11.45
CA TYR A 9 -2.99 14.69 -12.45
C TYR A 9 -3.29 13.56 -13.45
N ASN A 10 -2.26 12.96 -14.02
CA ASN A 10 -2.44 11.90 -15.02
C ASN A 10 -3.03 10.62 -14.41
N SER A 11 -2.71 10.30 -13.15
CA SER A 11 -3.33 9.19 -12.42
C SER A 11 -4.81 9.45 -12.16
N PHE A 12 -5.17 10.67 -11.74
CA PHE A 12 -6.57 11.09 -11.60
C PHE A 12 -7.33 10.96 -12.93
N LEU A 13 -6.78 11.52 -14.01
CA LEU A 13 -7.41 11.50 -15.33
C LEU A 13 -7.65 10.07 -15.82
N ARG A 14 -6.65 9.20 -15.67
CA ARG A 14 -6.74 7.78 -16.00
C ARG A 14 -7.85 7.10 -15.20
N ILE A 15 -7.79 7.17 -13.87
CA ILE A 15 -8.68 6.40 -13.00
C ILE A 15 -10.12 6.88 -13.14
N SER A 16 -10.34 8.20 -13.12
CA SER A 16 -11.67 8.78 -13.30
C SER A 16 -12.33 8.29 -14.59
N ARG A 17 -11.58 8.27 -15.71
CA ARG A 17 -12.08 7.83 -17.01
C ARG A 17 -12.31 6.33 -17.10
N ILE A 18 -11.37 5.51 -16.61
CA ILE A 18 -11.51 4.04 -16.59
C ILE A 18 -12.75 3.64 -15.78
N LYS A 19 -12.97 4.24 -14.61
CA LYS A 19 -14.15 3.94 -13.77
C LYS A 19 -15.47 4.38 -14.39
N GLN A 20 -15.42 5.27 -15.38
CA GLN A 20 -16.56 5.71 -16.18
C GLN A 20 -16.61 5.01 -17.55
N ASN A 21 -15.87 3.91 -17.74
CA ASN A 21 -15.77 3.17 -19.01
C ASN A 21 -15.50 4.09 -20.22
N SER A 22 -14.71 5.14 -19.99
CA SER A 22 -14.43 6.19 -20.98
C SER A 22 -12.97 6.16 -21.41
N PRO A 23 -12.68 6.44 -22.70
CA PRO A 23 -11.31 6.57 -23.16
C PRO A 23 -10.64 7.79 -22.51
N TYR A 24 -9.31 7.73 -22.38
CA TYR A 24 -8.51 8.83 -21.85
C TYR A 24 -7.20 8.96 -22.63
N ARG A 25 -6.66 10.18 -22.61
CA ARG A 25 -5.32 10.48 -23.10
C ARG A 25 -4.57 11.19 -22.00
N ILE A 26 -3.41 10.67 -21.62
CA ILE A 26 -2.55 11.33 -20.65
C ILE A 26 -2.08 12.68 -21.19
N ARG A 27 -2.02 13.68 -20.31
CA ARG A 27 -1.47 14.99 -20.65
C ARG A 27 0.05 14.89 -20.71
N LYS A 28 0.62 15.37 -21.81
CA LYS A 28 2.08 15.42 -22.03
C LYS A 28 2.65 16.81 -21.77
N ASN A 29 2.04 17.83 -22.36
CA ASN A 29 2.43 19.23 -22.15
C ASN A 29 1.64 19.84 -20.97
N PHE A 30 2.34 20.45 -20.01
CA PHE A 30 1.77 21.13 -18.83
C PHE A 30 2.08 22.64 -18.80
N ASP A 31 2.58 23.22 -19.89
CA ASP A 31 2.86 24.66 -19.97
C ASP A 31 1.59 25.47 -19.67
N GLY A 32 1.71 26.45 -18.77
CA GLY A 32 0.61 27.31 -18.31
C GLY A 32 -0.47 26.58 -17.48
N PHE A 33 -0.23 25.34 -17.04
CA PHE A 33 -1.21 24.60 -16.25
C PHE A 33 -1.39 25.20 -14.85
N GLU A 34 -0.37 25.89 -14.34
CA GLU A 34 -0.37 26.54 -13.03
C GLU A 34 -1.49 27.59 -12.90
N ASP A 35 -1.93 28.16 -14.01
CA ASP A 35 -3.02 29.15 -14.08
C ASP A 35 -4.42 28.49 -14.13
N ASP A 36 -4.51 27.16 -14.32
CA ASP A 36 -5.76 26.42 -14.31
C ASP A 36 -6.27 26.27 -12.85
N LYS A 37 -7.58 26.50 -12.65
CA LYS A 37 -8.25 26.31 -11.35
C LYS A 37 -8.09 24.90 -10.77
N LYS A 38 -7.73 23.90 -11.58
CA LYS A 38 -7.44 22.53 -11.15
C LYS A 38 -6.08 22.39 -10.47
N TYR A 39 -5.13 23.28 -10.75
CA TYR A 39 -3.77 23.19 -10.24
C TYR A 39 -3.73 23.22 -8.71
N ILE A 40 -4.50 24.12 -8.08
CA ILE A 40 -4.58 24.21 -6.62
C ILE A 40 -5.03 22.90 -5.96
N TYR A 41 -5.91 22.13 -6.61
CA TYR A 41 -6.35 20.84 -6.07
C TYR A 41 -5.28 19.76 -6.20
N ILE A 42 -4.50 19.76 -7.29
CA ILE A 42 -3.37 18.84 -7.45
C ILE A 42 -2.31 19.09 -6.40
N VAL A 43 -1.97 20.36 -6.13
CA VAL A 43 -1.02 20.73 -5.07
C VAL A 43 -1.53 20.24 -3.71
N LYS A 44 -2.82 20.45 -3.40
CA LYS A 44 -3.44 19.96 -2.14
C LYS A 44 -3.41 18.44 -2.02
N ILE A 45 -3.76 17.71 -3.09
CA ILE A 45 -3.69 16.24 -3.10
C ILE A 45 -2.24 15.79 -2.87
N ASN A 46 -1.27 16.41 -3.55
CA ASN A 46 0.15 16.08 -3.37
C ASN A 46 0.61 16.33 -1.92
N GLN A 47 0.14 17.40 -1.28
CA GLN A 47 0.40 17.64 0.15
C GLN A 47 -0.25 16.59 1.06
N ILE A 48 -1.47 16.15 0.76
CA ILE A 48 -2.14 15.06 1.50
C ILE A 48 -1.30 13.79 1.42
N LEU A 49 -0.84 13.40 0.23
CA LEU A 49 -0.01 12.20 0.03
C LEU A 49 1.34 12.31 0.74
N LYS A 50 1.99 13.47 0.69
CA LYS A 50 3.26 13.71 1.40
C LYS A 50 3.11 13.60 2.92
N ARG A 51 2.00 14.10 3.47
CA ARG A 51 1.72 14.05 4.92
C ARG A 51 1.25 12.67 5.38
N ASN A 52 0.56 11.93 4.51
CA ASN A 52 -0.04 10.64 4.83
C ASN A 52 0.59 9.56 3.94
N LYS A 53 1.78 9.10 4.33
CA LYS A 53 2.55 8.11 3.55
C LYS A 53 1.83 6.77 3.37
N SER A 54 0.87 6.46 4.23
CA SER A 54 0.00 5.28 4.12
C SER A 54 -1.01 5.36 2.97
N ILE A 55 -1.22 6.55 2.37
CA ILE A 55 -2.16 6.75 1.27
C ILE A 55 -1.47 6.44 -0.06
N GLN A 56 -1.88 5.34 -0.67
CA GLN A 56 -1.44 4.98 -2.03
C GLN A 56 -2.32 5.71 -3.05
N LEU A 57 -1.70 6.52 -3.92
CA LEU A 57 -2.42 7.43 -4.85
C LEU A 57 -3.49 6.72 -5.68
N ASN A 58 -3.17 5.58 -6.29
CA ASN A 58 -4.13 4.87 -7.14
C ASN A 58 -5.32 4.32 -6.34
N ASP A 59 -5.07 3.78 -5.15
CA ASP A 59 -6.13 3.29 -4.26
C ASP A 59 -6.98 4.46 -3.75
N PHE A 60 -6.35 5.60 -3.41
CA PHE A 60 -7.02 6.83 -2.99
C PHE A 60 -8.00 7.35 -4.04
N LEU A 61 -7.57 7.37 -5.31
CA LEU A 61 -8.38 7.78 -6.45
C LEU A 61 -9.44 6.74 -6.85
N THR A 62 -9.23 5.47 -6.52
CA THR A 62 -10.16 4.38 -6.84
C THR A 62 -11.26 4.24 -5.78
N ALA A 63 -10.91 4.47 -4.51
CA ALA A 63 -11.75 4.24 -3.34
C ALA A 63 -13.21 4.74 -3.45
N PRO A 64 -13.51 5.97 -3.89
CA PRO A 64 -14.90 6.43 -3.94
C PRO A 64 -15.76 5.66 -4.93
N TYR A 65 -15.19 5.16 -6.02
CA TYR A 65 -15.90 4.34 -7.01
C TYR A 65 -16.21 2.92 -6.50
N GLU A 66 -15.48 2.44 -5.49
CA GLU A 66 -15.62 1.09 -4.92
C GLU A 66 -16.46 1.08 -3.64
N VAL A 67 -16.46 2.19 -2.91
CA VAL A 67 -17.20 2.34 -1.65
C VAL A 67 -18.60 2.87 -1.89
N TYR A 68 -18.76 3.81 -2.82
CA TYR A 68 -20.06 4.36 -3.17
C TYR A 68 -20.56 3.71 -4.45
N SER A 69 -21.74 3.11 -4.39
CA SER A 69 -22.42 2.46 -5.52
C SER A 69 -23.27 3.42 -6.35
N ASP A 70 -23.12 4.72 -6.13
CA ASP A 70 -23.98 5.79 -6.66
C ASP A 70 -23.60 6.26 -8.07
N GLY A 71 -22.54 5.71 -8.67
CA GLY A 71 -22.11 6.06 -10.03
C GLY A 71 -21.62 7.50 -10.17
N ASN A 72 -21.31 8.17 -9.06
CA ASN A 72 -20.98 9.58 -9.06
C ASN A 72 -19.62 9.90 -9.71
N HIS A 73 -19.55 11.08 -10.32
CA HIS A 73 -18.30 11.66 -10.81
C HIS A 73 -17.57 12.37 -9.67
N TYR A 74 -16.36 11.90 -9.34
CA TYR A 74 -15.50 12.50 -8.31
C TYR A 74 -14.44 13.39 -8.96
N ASP A 75 -14.54 14.71 -8.77
CA ASP A 75 -13.59 15.69 -9.29
C ASP A 75 -12.34 15.82 -8.41
N LEU A 76 -11.34 16.59 -8.87
CA LEU A 76 -10.11 16.83 -8.09
C LEU A 76 -10.40 17.50 -6.73
N LYS A 77 -11.44 18.32 -6.64
CA LYS A 77 -11.82 19.01 -5.41
C LYS A 77 -12.28 18.01 -4.34
N PHE A 78 -13.05 16.99 -4.71
CA PHE A 78 -13.47 15.92 -3.80
C PHE A 78 -12.27 15.29 -3.08
N TYR A 79 -11.20 14.97 -3.81
CA TYR A 79 -9.99 14.34 -3.26
C TYR A 79 -9.19 15.23 -2.29
N THR A 80 -9.55 16.50 -2.15
CA THR A 80 -8.98 17.41 -1.12
C THR A 80 -9.76 17.41 0.19
N THR A 81 -10.87 16.65 0.28
CA THR A 81 -11.78 16.67 1.42
C THR A 81 -11.49 15.57 2.44
N GLN A 82 -11.90 15.81 3.70
CA GLN A 82 -11.88 14.77 4.73
C GLN A 82 -12.78 13.57 4.38
N ARG A 83 -13.83 13.79 3.58
CA ARG A 83 -14.68 12.71 3.09
C ARG A 83 -13.89 11.74 2.21
N ALA A 84 -13.06 12.23 1.30
CA ALA A 84 -12.21 11.37 0.48
C ALA A 84 -11.23 10.51 1.32
N ILE A 85 -10.65 11.10 2.36
CA ILE A 85 -9.77 10.36 3.30
C ILE A 85 -10.55 9.27 4.02
N LYS A 86 -11.73 9.57 4.56
CA LYS A 86 -12.59 8.56 5.22
C LYS A 86 -12.96 7.41 4.27
N VAL A 87 -13.33 7.75 3.04
CA VAL A 87 -13.68 6.77 2.00
C VAL A 87 -12.50 5.86 1.67
N TYR A 88 -11.30 6.42 1.51
CA TYR A 88 -10.08 5.64 1.35
C TYR A 88 -9.83 4.69 2.52
N THR A 89 -9.94 5.18 3.76
CA THR A 89 -9.78 4.34 4.95
C THR A 89 -10.79 3.19 4.98
N THR A 90 -12.05 3.45 4.64
CA THR A 90 -13.08 2.40 4.51
C THR A 90 -12.74 1.39 3.42
N TYR A 91 -12.30 1.87 2.25
CA TYR A 91 -11.89 1.03 1.13
C TYR A 91 -10.75 0.08 1.52
N ILE A 92 -9.69 0.60 2.13
CA ILE A 92 -8.55 -0.22 2.58
C ILE A 92 -8.98 -1.21 3.66
N LYS A 93 -9.79 -0.79 4.64
CA LYS A 93 -10.29 -1.70 5.69
C LYS A 93 -11.10 -2.86 5.09
N LYS A 94 -11.99 -2.59 4.13
CA LYS A 94 -12.77 -3.62 3.43
C LYS A 94 -11.85 -4.63 2.74
N ARG A 95 -10.87 -4.14 1.99
CA ARG A 95 -9.91 -5.00 1.26
C ARG A 95 -9.03 -5.84 2.18
N LEU A 96 -8.57 -5.27 3.29
CA LEU A 96 -7.77 -6.01 4.28
C LEU A 96 -8.62 -7.01 5.09
N SER A 97 -9.94 -6.82 5.16
CA SER A 97 -10.88 -7.75 5.78
C SER A 97 -11.39 -8.85 4.84
N SER A 98 -11.07 -8.77 3.55
CA SER A 98 -11.40 -9.78 2.56
C SER A 98 -10.77 -11.14 2.90
N ASP A 99 -11.32 -12.20 2.32
CA ASP A 99 -10.76 -13.54 2.41
C ASP A 99 -9.27 -13.54 2.03
N ILE A 100 -8.45 -14.21 2.84
CA ILE A 100 -7.01 -14.35 2.61
C ILE A 100 -6.70 -15.01 1.25
N ASP A 101 -7.61 -15.84 0.74
CA ASP A 101 -7.48 -16.53 -0.55
C ASP A 101 -8.12 -15.77 -1.71
N SER A 102 -8.61 -14.55 -1.47
CA SER A 102 -9.10 -13.66 -2.54
C SER A 102 -7.98 -13.21 -3.48
N ASP A 103 -8.36 -12.87 -4.72
CA ASP A 103 -7.42 -12.35 -5.72
C ASP A 103 -6.82 -11.00 -5.27
N GLU A 104 -7.61 -10.14 -4.62
CA GLU A 104 -7.15 -8.85 -4.11
C GLU A 104 -6.03 -9.00 -3.06
N ILE A 105 -6.18 -9.92 -2.11
CA ILE A 105 -5.14 -10.22 -1.12
C ILE A 105 -3.94 -10.87 -1.79
N THR A 106 -4.16 -11.77 -2.75
CA THR A 106 -3.09 -12.41 -3.51
C THR A 106 -2.24 -11.38 -4.26
N ASP A 107 -2.84 -10.38 -4.88
CA ASP A 107 -2.12 -9.32 -5.59
C ASP A 107 -1.42 -8.36 -4.62
N LYS A 108 -2.01 -8.11 -3.44
CA LYS A 108 -1.33 -7.38 -2.38
C LYS A 108 -0.12 -8.15 -1.82
N ILE A 109 -0.20 -9.47 -1.71
CA ILE A 109 0.93 -10.33 -1.35
C ILE A 109 2.07 -10.18 -2.37
N LYS A 110 1.77 -10.31 -3.67
CA LYS A 110 2.79 -10.20 -4.74
C LYS A 110 3.47 -8.83 -4.73
N SER A 111 2.69 -7.75 -4.64
CA SER A 111 3.24 -6.39 -4.57
C SER A 111 4.04 -6.14 -3.30
N SER A 112 3.62 -6.70 -2.15
CA SER A 112 4.37 -6.66 -0.90
C SER A 112 5.73 -7.36 -1.04
N LEU A 113 5.77 -8.56 -1.62
CA LEU A 113 7.00 -9.31 -1.86
C LEU A 113 7.95 -8.56 -2.81
N PHE A 114 7.40 -7.96 -3.87
CA PHE A 114 8.20 -7.15 -4.80
C PHE A 114 8.77 -5.90 -4.12
N TYR A 115 7.99 -5.24 -3.26
CA TYR A 115 8.47 -4.12 -2.45
C TYR A 115 9.61 -4.55 -1.53
N ILE A 116 9.44 -5.66 -0.79
CA ILE A 116 10.48 -6.20 0.10
C ILE A 116 11.77 -6.45 -0.69
N TYR A 117 11.67 -7.08 -1.86
CA TYR A 117 12.83 -7.29 -2.72
C TYR A 117 13.54 -5.98 -3.09
N LYS A 118 12.78 -4.99 -3.57
CA LYS A 118 13.34 -3.69 -3.96
C LYS A 118 13.98 -2.95 -2.80
N PHE A 119 13.35 -2.99 -1.63
CA PHE A 119 13.92 -2.45 -0.40
C PHE A 119 15.22 -3.16 -0.03
N CYS A 120 15.23 -4.50 -0.06
CA CYS A 120 16.43 -5.27 0.29
C CYS A 120 17.61 -4.97 -0.65
N GLN A 121 17.34 -4.83 -1.95
CA GLN A 121 18.35 -4.40 -2.92
C GLN A 121 18.88 -2.98 -2.63
N ALA A 122 18.00 -2.05 -2.29
CA ALA A 122 18.38 -0.65 -2.04
C ALA A 122 19.23 -0.49 -0.78
N GLU A 123 18.88 -1.22 0.29
CA GLU A 123 19.57 -1.18 1.58
C GLU A 123 20.73 -2.18 1.67
N ASN A 124 21.01 -2.94 0.61
CA ASN A 124 22.03 -3.99 0.56
C ASN A 124 21.89 -5.00 1.73
N ILE A 125 20.67 -5.48 1.97
CA ILE A 125 20.35 -6.48 2.98
C ILE A 125 19.89 -7.77 2.34
N LEU A 126 20.20 -8.89 3.00
CA LEU A 126 19.69 -10.18 2.54
C LEU A 126 18.18 -10.27 2.79
N ILE A 127 17.46 -10.90 1.86
CA ILE A 127 16.02 -11.20 2.01
C ILE A 127 15.77 -11.95 3.33
N ALA A 128 16.68 -12.84 3.73
CA ALA A 128 16.56 -13.58 4.99
C ALA A 128 16.58 -12.69 6.24
N ASP A 129 17.25 -11.54 6.16
CA ASP A 129 17.45 -10.62 7.29
C ASP A 129 16.51 -9.41 7.26
N TYR A 130 15.60 -9.35 6.27
CA TYR A 130 14.63 -8.28 6.12
C TYR A 130 13.87 -7.93 7.41
N VAL A 131 13.39 -8.94 8.15
CA VAL A 131 12.62 -8.71 9.39
C VAL A 131 13.48 -8.23 10.57
N LYS A 132 14.80 -8.43 10.51
CA LYS A 132 15.77 -8.00 11.53
C LYS A 132 16.29 -6.59 11.26
N HIS A 133 16.20 -6.13 10.01
CA HIS A 133 16.66 -4.80 9.62
C HIS A 133 15.86 -3.71 10.35
N LYS A 134 16.56 -2.65 10.76
CA LYS A 134 15.98 -1.47 11.41
C LYS A 134 16.22 -0.23 10.58
N THR A 135 15.19 0.62 10.51
CA THR A 135 15.30 1.99 10.04
C THR A 135 15.20 2.87 11.28
N ASP A 136 16.28 3.58 11.58
CA ASP A 136 16.46 4.30 12.84
C ASP A 136 16.30 3.36 14.06
N LEU A 137 15.24 3.53 14.85
CA LEU A 137 15.00 2.78 16.09
C LEU A 137 14.03 1.60 15.94
N VAL A 138 13.33 1.49 14.80
CA VAL A 138 12.25 0.52 14.59
C VAL A 138 12.59 -0.47 13.49
N ASN A 139 12.09 -1.70 13.58
CA ASN A 139 12.23 -2.66 12.49
C ASN A 139 11.55 -2.12 11.23
N SER A 140 12.24 -2.17 10.08
CA SER A 140 11.76 -1.52 8.85
C SER A 140 10.42 -2.07 8.38
N PHE A 141 10.14 -3.36 8.63
CA PHE A 141 8.86 -3.96 8.28
C PHE A 141 7.67 -3.27 8.95
N ILE A 142 7.86 -2.66 10.13
CA ILE A 142 6.83 -1.92 10.85
C ILE A 142 6.43 -0.68 10.06
N LEU A 143 7.43 0.11 9.64
CA LEU A 143 7.22 1.29 8.81
C LEU A 143 6.54 0.90 7.50
N HIS A 144 6.97 -0.21 6.89
CA HIS A 144 6.38 -0.69 5.64
C HIS A 144 4.92 -1.15 5.78
N ILE A 145 4.50 -1.65 6.95
CA ILE A 145 3.08 -1.91 7.22
C ILE A 145 2.33 -0.58 7.38
N GLN A 146 2.87 0.35 8.18
CA GLN A 146 2.23 1.64 8.44
C GLN A 146 2.03 2.44 7.15
N GLU A 147 3.01 2.41 6.25
CA GLU A 147 2.96 3.08 4.94
C GLU A 147 2.16 2.26 3.90
N ASN A 148 1.54 1.14 4.31
CA ASN A 148 0.77 0.24 3.46
C ASN A 148 1.57 -0.24 2.23
N HIS A 149 2.89 -0.36 2.35
CA HIS A 149 3.74 -0.98 1.33
C HIS A 149 3.59 -2.49 1.36
N ILE A 150 3.53 -3.08 2.55
CA ILE A 150 3.35 -4.51 2.76
C ILE A 150 2.12 -4.82 3.63
N ILE A 151 1.67 -6.08 3.61
CA ILE A 151 0.65 -6.59 4.54
C ILE A 151 1.24 -7.58 5.54
N MET A 152 0.66 -7.67 6.75
CA MET A 152 1.13 -8.57 7.81
C MET A 152 1.29 -10.02 7.36
N TYR A 153 0.41 -10.50 6.47
CA TYR A 153 0.43 -11.89 6.00
C TYR A 153 1.78 -12.30 5.39
N VAL A 154 2.48 -11.42 4.66
CA VAL A 154 3.77 -11.80 4.07
C VAL A 154 4.85 -12.02 5.12
N LEU A 155 4.71 -11.42 6.31
CA LEU A 155 5.68 -11.51 7.39
C LEU A 155 5.65 -12.88 8.07
N PHE A 156 4.50 -13.57 8.09
CA PHE A 156 4.43 -14.96 8.58
C PHE A 156 5.26 -15.95 7.72
N GLY A 157 5.71 -15.54 6.54
CA GLY A 157 6.66 -16.31 5.73
C GLY A 157 8.12 -16.23 6.21
N PHE A 158 8.44 -15.31 7.13
CA PHE A 158 9.79 -15.13 7.66
C PHE A 158 9.90 -15.80 9.05
N PRO A 159 10.85 -16.73 9.25
CA PRO A 159 10.95 -17.49 10.50
C PRO A 159 11.12 -16.63 11.75
N ASP A 160 11.86 -15.53 11.65
CA ASP A 160 12.19 -14.66 12.78
C ASP A 160 11.16 -13.53 13.00
N PHE A 161 10.12 -13.41 12.18
CA PHE A 161 9.21 -12.26 12.20
C PHE A 161 8.61 -11.99 13.60
N GLU A 162 7.96 -12.98 14.20
CA GLU A 162 7.27 -12.77 15.47
C GLU A 162 8.24 -12.56 16.63
N LYS A 163 9.41 -13.20 16.55
CA LYS A 163 10.50 -12.97 17.50
C LYS A 163 10.96 -11.52 17.43
N GLU A 164 11.14 -10.96 16.23
CA GLU A 164 11.52 -9.57 16.03
C GLU A 164 10.42 -8.59 16.47
N LEU A 165 9.15 -8.89 16.15
CA LEU A 165 8.00 -8.09 16.58
C LEU A 165 7.90 -8.00 18.11
N ASN A 166 8.06 -9.14 18.79
CA ASN A 166 7.93 -9.26 20.25
C ASN A 166 9.11 -8.66 21.04
N LYS A 167 10.13 -8.11 20.38
CA LYS A 167 11.15 -7.29 21.05
C LYS A 167 10.60 -5.95 21.53
N MET A 168 9.51 -5.49 20.94
CA MET A 168 8.77 -4.31 21.42
C MET A 168 7.64 -4.75 22.36
N SER A 169 7.33 -3.90 23.35
CA SER A 169 6.18 -4.16 24.22
C SER A 169 4.87 -4.12 23.42
N TYR A 170 3.85 -4.81 23.91
CA TYR A 170 2.54 -4.88 23.25
C TYR A 170 1.93 -3.48 23.08
N GLU A 171 2.07 -2.60 24.06
CA GLU A 171 1.53 -1.24 24.03
C GLU A 171 2.15 -0.43 22.89
N VAL A 172 3.46 -0.60 22.65
CA VAL A 172 4.16 0.03 21.53
C VAL A 172 3.70 -0.57 20.20
N GLN A 173 3.53 -1.90 20.13
CA GLN A 173 3.01 -2.56 18.94
C GLN A 173 1.59 -2.07 18.59
N GLU A 174 0.69 -2.04 19.57
CA GLU A 174 -0.70 -1.58 19.40
C GLU A 174 -0.74 -0.09 19.03
N PHE A 175 0.07 0.75 19.65
CA PHE A 175 0.15 2.16 19.29
C PHE A 175 0.53 2.37 17.81
N ILE A 176 1.49 1.59 17.32
CA ILE A 176 2.05 1.75 15.97
C ILE A 176 1.18 1.07 14.89
N LEU A 177 0.71 -0.15 15.15
CA LEU A 177 0.07 -1.02 14.17
C LEU A 177 -1.44 -1.19 14.40
N GLY A 178 -1.96 -0.67 15.51
CA GLY A 178 -3.39 -0.61 15.84
C GLY A 178 -4.08 -1.96 15.78
N ASP A 179 -5.28 -1.95 15.18
CA ASP A 179 -6.14 -3.12 15.02
C ASP A 179 -5.46 -4.36 14.40
N GLN A 180 -4.36 -4.18 13.65
CA GLN A 180 -3.66 -5.33 13.05
C GLN A 180 -2.98 -6.20 14.12
N ILE A 181 -2.49 -5.60 15.20
CA ILE A 181 -1.87 -6.33 16.32
C ILE A 181 -2.94 -7.06 17.13
N ASN A 182 -4.07 -6.39 17.38
CA ASN A 182 -5.21 -6.98 18.07
C ASN A 182 -5.80 -8.18 17.32
N LYS A 183 -5.52 -8.29 16.01
CA LYS A 183 -5.97 -9.39 15.13
C LYS A 183 -4.84 -10.35 14.75
N LEU A 184 -3.62 -10.18 15.28
CA LEU A 184 -2.43 -10.91 14.82
C LEU A 184 -2.63 -12.43 14.90
N ASP A 185 -3.18 -12.94 16.01
CA ASP A 185 -3.45 -14.37 16.18
C ASP A 185 -4.48 -14.91 15.18
N LYS A 186 -5.52 -14.12 14.87
CA LYS A 186 -6.51 -14.47 13.87
C LYS A 186 -5.87 -14.50 12.48
N MET A 187 -5.05 -13.50 12.15
CA MET A 187 -4.33 -13.44 10.89
C MET A 187 -3.36 -14.63 10.74
N ARG A 188 -2.65 -14.98 11.81
CA ARG A 188 -1.77 -16.15 11.87
C ARG A 188 -2.53 -17.43 11.57
N LYS A 189 -3.65 -17.67 12.25
CA LYS A 189 -4.51 -18.84 12.03
C LYS A 189 -5.00 -18.91 10.59
N ASN A 190 -5.48 -17.79 10.04
CA ASN A 190 -5.93 -17.71 8.65
C ASN A 190 -4.79 -18.03 7.66
N TYR A 191 -3.59 -17.50 7.88
CA TYR A 191 -2.42 -17.77 7.05
C TYR A 191 -2.05 -19.27 7.03
N PHE A 192 -2.01 -19.91 8.20
CA PHE A 192 -1.66 -21.33 8.26
C PHE A 192 -2.76 -22.26 7.74
N ALA A 193 -4.03 -21.83 7.80
CA ALA A 193 -5.15 -22.55 7.21
C ALA A 193 -5.22 -22.40 5.68
N SER A 194 -4.77 -21.26 5.16
CA SER A 194 -4.75 -20.98 3.72
C SER A 194 -3.73 -21.85 2.97
N LYS A 195 -4.20 -22.57 1.96
CA LYS A 195 -3.32 -23.29 1.02
C LYS A 195 -2.71 -22.32 -0.01
N ARG A 196 -3.52 -21.38 -0.52
CA ARG A 196 -3.13 -20.49 -1.62
C ARG A 196 -2.16 -19.41 -1.17
N ALA A 197 -2.52 -18.60 -0.17
CA ALA A 197 -1.66 -17.53 0.32
C ALA A 197 -0.31 -18.07 0.85
N LYS A 198 -0.34 -19.16 1.63
CA LYS A 198 0.87 -19.83 2.11
C LYS A 198 1.78 -20.29 0.97
N ALA A 199 1.22 -20.91 -0.06
CA ALA A 199 1.99 -21.35 -1.22
C ALA A 199 2.61 -20.16 -1.98
N VAL A 200 1.85 -19.08 -2.20
CA VAL A 200 2.34 -17.88 -2.90
C VAL A 200 3.45 -17.21 -2.12
N ILE A 201 3.28 -17.02 -0.80
CA ILE A 201 4.27 -16.38 0.06
C ILE A 201 5.56 -17.22 0.13
N THR A 202 5.42 -18.52 0.39
CA THR A 202 6.58 -19.42 0.51
C THR A 202 7.37 -19.48 -0.79
N LYS A 203 6.69 -19.73 -1.93
CA LYS A 203 7.34 -19.75 -3.25
C LYS A 203 7.95 -18.40 -3.60
N GLY A 204 7.26 -17.31 -3.27
CA GLY A 204 7.74 -15.94 -3.49
C GLY A 204 9.05 -15.68 -2.76
N ILE A 205 9.08 -15.89 -1.44
CA ILE A 205 10.30 -15.68 -0.62
C ILE A 205 11.44 -16.56 -1.11
N THR A 206 11.19 -17.85 -1.40
CA THR A 206 12.21 -18.74 -1.97
C THR A 206 12.75 -18.19 -3.28
N LYS A 207 11.87 -17.72 -4.17
CA LYS A 207 12.29 -17.19 -5.47
C LYS A 207 13.13 -15.92 -5.32
N LEU A 208 12.77 -15.03 -4.40
CA LEU A 208 13.55 -13.82 -4.13
C LEU A 208 14.96 -14.16 -3.63
N LYS A 209 15.10 -15.15 -2.72
CA LYS A 209 16.40 -15.64 -2.25
C LYS A 209 17.23 -16.28 -3.37
N GLU A 210 16.61 -16.97 -4.33
CA GLU A 210 17.32 -17.50 -5.50
C GLU A 210 17.85 -16.40 -6.42
N ILE A 211 17.06 -15.33 -6.63
CA ILE A 211 17.44 -14.20 -7.47
C ILE A 211 18.60 -13.44 -6.82
N GLU A 212 18.52 -13.20 -5.51
CA GLU A 212 19.58 -12.58 -4.72
C GLU A 212 20.92 -13.31 -4.87
N LYS A 213 20.94 -14.65 -4.82
CA LYS A 213 22.17 -15.44 -4.99
C LYS A 213 22.81 -15.36 -6.38
N LYS A 214 22.07 -14.87 -7.39
CA LYS A 214 22.50 -14.78 -8.79
C LYS A 214 22.91 -13.36 -9.19
N ALA A 215 22.62 -12.37 -8.35
CA ALA A 215 22.99 -10.97 -8.53
C ALA A 215 24.39 -10.73 -7.95
#